data_AF-A0A498NXR8-F1
#
_entry.id   AF-A0A498NXR8-F1
#
_cell.length_a   1.000
_cell.length_b   1.000
_cell.length_c   1.000
_cell.angle_alpha   90.00
_cell.angle_beta   90.00
_cell.angle_gamma   90.00
#
_symmetry.space_group_name_H-M   'P 1'
#
loop_
_entity.id
_entity.type
_entity.pdbx_description
1 polymer ?
#
loop_
_entity_poly.entity_id
_entity_poly.type
_entity_poly.pdbx_seq_one_letter_code
_entity_poly.pdbx_strand_id
1 'polypeptide(L)'
;MHSEYKDILISDAATFEFLPDDDLDDTEEKQEVVVSEQDDQNVSTEEKDELRPGLTLDTCMQPLDIGQDLLSFGEGIFSIAPAQGKKPVGFFRIPKLEAMAFPVQFCTGQNTIDEAREVALSPSMYFNARLFCVDSRFAKDQSYLFFAQFVTETHMARNSMSIQLRKGKPVTRDGRRISNKLLQDDLEVERLVHSRDATRFMQPLRGTPSYWEKTLRDLQAMIRQLGTPTFFCTFSAAEMRWPEVITAIKAQQGEEVDFSELDWTTKCEILRSNPVTVMRMFEKRVDALMTHLLLSPAQPIGEVEDYFYRVEFQARGSPHIHLLAWVKGAPEFENQSDQEVCDFIDRYITCHLPDPTSDPELHKIVTEVQLHSRKHSKSCKKGNMLCRYGFPKLPVSKTTITRPRPQRPEEDENEDQNRPDGKKARQEAVRKAINDARMKLKPLWDLLNDPQASFDNLSDMLTKCDLSMDDYNNYVEALTTSSVILLKRDPKEAWVNGYNPDLLRAWNANMDIQFVLDSFSCVMYMLSYISKPEHEMNDFLKNVIKGVRETNVNEEDEMKNIMQAYSKHRQVSAQESVARTCSLPMKKCSRSVVFIPTDDDALKMSLPLSALHNKDPDSEDVWMSEEDCW
;
A
#
# COMPACT_ATOMS: atom_id res chain seq x y z
N MET A 1 4.13 -11.36 -19.33
CA MET A 1 4.74 -12.42 -18.50
C MET A 1 6.25 -12.33 -18.68
N HIS A 2 7.00 -12.00 -17.63
CA HIS A 2 8.45 -12.18 -17.61
C HIS A 2 8.74 -13.52 -16.91
N SER A 3 9.49 -14.38 -17.57
CA SER A 3 9.76 -15.78 -17.23
C SER A 3 10.80 -15.99 -16.12
N GLU A 4 11.05 -14.99 -15.27
CA GLU A 4 12.13 -15.01 -14.26
C GLU A 4 11.62 -15.02 -12.81
N TYR A 5 10.31 -15.06 -12.59
CA TYR A 5 9.71 -15.05 -11.24
C TYR A 5 9.22 -16.41 -10.76
N LYS A 6 9.97 -17.49 -11.02
CA LYS A 6 9.52 -18.84 -10.64
C LYS A 6 9.98 -19.37 -9.29
N ASP A 7 10.95 -18.76 -8.61
CA ASP A 7 11.42 -19.27 -7.32
C ASP A 7 11.77 -18.12 -6.36
N ILE A 8 10.78 -17.59 -5.63
CA ILE A 8 11.03 -16.64 -4.55
C ILE A 8 10.23 -17.08 -3.32
N LEU A 9 10.92 -17.74 -2.39
CA LEU A 9 10.45 -18.04 -1.04
C LEU A 9 10.74 -16.81 -0.17
N ILE A 10 9.68 -16.18 0.33
CA ILE A 10 9.76 -15.12 1.34
C ILE A 10 9.95 -15.79 2.71
N SER A 11 10.73 -15.16 3.58
CA SER A 11 10.64 -15.33 5.03
C SER A 11 9.23 -14.96 5.49
N ASP A 12 8.29 -15.88 5.34
CA ASP A 12 7.03 -15.85 6.08
C ASP A 12 7.42 -15.91 7.56
N ALA A 13 6.98 -14.94 8.36
CA ALA A 13 7.27 -14.86 9.77
C ALA A 13 6.92 -16.19 10.45
N ALA A 14 7.92 -17.07 10.64
CA ALA A 14 7.84 -18.37 11.29
C ALA A 14 6.42 -18.98 11.25
N THR A 15 5.91 -19.32 10.06
CA THR A 15 4.62 -20.01 9.89
C THR A 15 4.82 -21.48 10.26
N PHE A 16 4.71 -21.76 11.55
CA PHE A 16 4.76 -23.10 12.11
C PHE A 16 3.37 -23.75 11.98
N GLU A 17 3.11 -24.37 10.83
CA GLU A 17 1.82 -25.01 10.55
C GLU A 17 1.71 -26.44 11.12
N PHE A 18 0.51 -26.74 11.60
CA PHE A 18 0.02 -28.05 12.00
C PHE A 18 -1.34 -28.29 11.36
N LEU A 19 -1.42 -29.17 10.37
CA LEU A 19 -2.69 -29.71 9.87
C LEU A 19 -2.61 -31.24 9.72
N PRO A 20 -3.75 -31.96 9.76
CA PRO A 20 -3.81 -33.41 9.56
C PRO A 20 -3.49 -33.79 8.11
N ASP A 21 -2.86 -34.95 7.95
CA ASP A 21 -2.57 -35.59 6.66
C ASP A 21 -3.85 -35.70 5.81
N ASP A 22 -3.84 -35.06 4.63
CA ASP A 22 -4.51 -35.57 3.45
C ASP A 22 -3.56 -35.35 2.27
N ASP A 23 -3.25 -36.47 1.61
CA ASP A 23 -2.30 -36.74 0.53
C ASP A 23 -1.70 -35.56 -0.24
N LEU A 24 -0.38 -35.37 -0.06
CA LEU A 24 0.48 -34.66 -1.01
C LEU A 24 0.65 -35.53 -2.27
N ASP A 25 -0.31 -35.45 -3.19
CA ASP A 25 -0.13 -36.01 -4.53
C ASP A 25 0.56 -34.97 -5.43
N ASP A 26 1.74 -35.33 -5.92
CA ASP A 26 2.54 -34.60 -6.90
C ASP A 26 1.80 -34.65 -8.26
N THR A 27 0.95 -33.66 -8.55
CA THR A 27 0.58 -33.34 -9.94
C THR A 27 0.59 -31.83 -10.18
N GLU A 28 1.55 -31.38 -10.98
CA GLU A 28 1.49 -30.11 -11.68
C GLU A 28 0.28 -30.11 -12.64
N GLU A 29 -0.86 -29.57 -12.20
CA GLU A 29 -1.88 -29.06 -13.13
C GLU A 29 -2.20 -27.60 -12.85
N LYS A 30 -2.00 -26.79 -13.89
CA LYS A 30 -2.54 -25.44 -14.00
C LYS A 30 -4.06 -25.50 -13.86
N GLN A 31 -4.60 -25.03 -12.75
CA GLN A 31 -6.01 -24.64 -12.68
C GLN A 31 -6.12 -23.13 -12.45
N GLU A 32 -6.62 -22.46 -13.49
CA GLU A 32 -7.22 -21.14 -13.42
C GLU A 32 -8.37 -21.17 -12.41
N VAL A 33 -8.24 -20.45 -11.29
CA VAL A 33 -9.38 -20.20 -10.41
C VAL A 33 -10.07 -18.93 -10.87
N VAL A 34 -11.07 -19.12 -11.72
CA VAL A 34 -12.18 -18.17 -11.86
C VAL A 34 -12.93 -18.17 -10.53
N VAL A 35 -12.82 -17.09 -9.77
CA VAL A 35 -13.66 -16.88 -8.58
C VAL A 35 -15.08 -16.58 -9.10
N SER A 36 -15.96 -17.57 -9.08
CA SER A 36 -17.38 -17.39 -9.32
C SER A 36 -18.05 -16.78 -8.08
N GLU A 37 -18.84 -15.73 -8.29
CA GLU A 37 -19.57 -14.95 -7.28
C GLU A 37 -20.77 -15.70 -6.65
N GLN A 38 -20.73 -17.02 -6.50
CA GLN A 38 -21.94 -17.81 -6.15
C GLN A 38 -22.07 -18.31 -4.70
N ASP A 39 -21.09 -18.11 -3.83
CA ASP A 39 -21.19 -18.56 -2.42
C ASP A 39 -21.67 -17.48 -1.42
N ASP A 40 -22.15 -16.33 -1.91
CA ASP A 40 -22.53 -15.18 -1.05
C ASP A 40 -23.98 -15.23 -0.49
N GLN A 41 -24.68 -16.37 -0.56
CA GLN A 41 -26.12 -16.42 -0.27
C GLN A 41 -26.56 -16.94 1.11
N ASN A 42 -25.67 -17.30 2.04
CA ASN A 42 -26.13 -17.91 3.30
C ASN A 42 -25.53 -17.37 4.61
N VAL A 43 -25.11 -16.10 4.65
CA VAL A 43 -24.76 -15.45 5.92
C VAL A 43 -25.48 -14.12 6.04
N SER A 44 -26.28 -14.00 7.09
CA SER A 44 -27.08 -12.80 7.38
C SER A 44 -26.19 -11.55 7.49
N THR A 45 -26.72 -10.41 7.08
CA THR A 45 -26.02 -9.12 7.08
C THR A 45 -25.60 -8.68 8.48
N GLU A 46 -26.33 -9.11 9.52
CA GLU A 46 -26.07 -8.77 10.93
C GLU A 46 -24.82 -9.50 11.47
N GLU A 47 -24.57 -10.76 11.08
CA GLU A 47 -23.36 -11.50 11.46
C GLU A 47 -22.10 -11.00 10.73
N LYS A 48 -22.24 -10.27 9.61
CA LYS A 48 -21.10 -9.65 8.90
C LYS A 48 -20.53 -8.45 9.65
N ASP A 49 -21.29 -7.78 10.53
CA ASP A 49 -20.90 -6.54 11.22
C ASP A 49 -20.26 -6.77 12.60
N GLU A 50 -20.65 -7.82 13.35
CA GLU A 50 -20.06 -8.11 14.67
C GLU A 50 -18.59 -8.57 14.63
N LEU A 51 -18.10 -9.04 13.47
CA LEU A 51 -16.75 -9.61 13.31
C LEU A 51 -15.68 -8.60 12.86
N ARG A 52 -15.96 -7.29 12.88
CA ARG A 52 -15.10 -6.25 12.29
C ARG A 52 -14.73 -5.19 13.34
N PRO A 53 -13.50 -5.18 13.89
CA PRO A 53 -13.06 -4.11 14.79
C PRO A 53 -12.61 -2.84 14.02
N GLY A 54 -13.31 -2.46 12.94
CA GLY A 54 -12.94 -1.32 12.09
C GLY A 54 -14.14 -0.49 11.67
N LEU A 55 -13.93 0.82 11.49
CA LEU A 55 -14.96 1.75 11.03
C LEU A 55 -15.41 1.36 9.63
N THR A 56 -16.72 1.16 9.43
CA THR A 56 -17.29 1.06 8.09
C THR A 56 -17.25 2.45 7.47
N LEU A 57 -16.37 2.65 6.49
CA LEU A 57 -16.32 3.89 5.70
C LEU A 57 -17.00 3.68 4.36
N ASP A 58 -17.66 4.72 3.91
CA ASP A 58 -18.26 4.75 2.59
C ASP A 58 -17.18 4.71 1.51
N THR A 59 -17.49 3.95 0.45
CA THR A 59 -16.63 3.80 -0.72
C THR A 59 -17.44 4.14 -1.95
N CYS A 60 -16.78 4.67 -2.98
CA CYS A 60 -17.40 4.96 -4.25
C CYS A 60 -16.64 4.23 -5.36
N MET A 61 -17.39 3.50 -6.17
CA MET A 61 -17.02 3.17 -7.54
C MET A 61 -17.55 4.29 -8.41
N GLN A 62 -16.73 4.84 -9.31
CA GLN A 62 -17.19 5.94 -10.15
C GLN A 62 -18.34 5.46 -11.06
N PRO A 63 -19.44 6.23 -11.17
CA PRO A 63 -20.63 5.78 -11.87
C PRO A 63 -20.34 5.49 -13.34
N LEU A 64 -21.06 4.52 -13.89
CA LEU A 64 -21.17 4.33 -15.33
C LEU A 64 -21.68 5.64 -15.94
N ASP A 65 -21.02 6.11 -16.99
CA ASP A 65 -21.51 7.24 -17.76
C ASP A 65 -22.94 6.93 -18.23
N ILE A 66 -23.85 7.90 -18.15
CA ILE A 66 -25.17 7.85 -18.79
C ILE A 66 -25.00 7.60 -20.31
N GLY A 67 -23.86 8.01 -20.88
CA GLY A 67 -23.44 7.67 -22.24
C GLY A 67 -23.09 6.20 -22.47
N GLN A 68 -22.76 5.43 -21.43
CA GLN A 68 -22.30 4.03 -21.56
C GLN A 68 -23.41 3.00 -21.37
N ASP A 69 -24.50 3.37 -20.69
CA ASP A 69 -25.79 2.66 -20.80
C ASP A 69 -26.38 2.83 -22.22
N LEU A 70 -25.97 3.86 -22.96
CA LEU A 70 -26.31 4.05 -24.37
C LEU A 70 -25.40 3.27 -25.35
N LEU A 71 -24.16 2.98 -24.96
CA LEU A 71 -23.17 2.28 -25.80
C LEU A 71 -23.19 0.75 -25.64
N SER A 72 -24.02 0.23 -24.72
CA SER A 72 -24.20 -1.21 -24.49
C SER A 72 -25.35 -1.83 -25.32
N PHE A 73 -26.05 -1.05 -26.14
CA PHE A 73 -27.02 -1.57 -27.11
C PHE A 73 -26.35 -1.79 -28.48
N GLY A 74 -25.72 -2.96 -28.61
CA GLY A 74 -25.48 -3.55 -29.92
C GLY A 74 -26.82 -3.84 -30.62
N GLU A 75 -26.91 -3.31 -31.85
CA GLU A 75 -27.92 -3.55 -32.89
C GLU A 75 -29.33 -2.96 -32.69
N GLY A 76 -29.50 -1.73 -33.19
CA GLY A 76 -30.78 -1.33 -33.80
C GLY A 76 -31.55 -0.17 -33.18
N ILE A 77 -30.92 0.84 -32.56
CA ILE A 77 -31.64 2.05 -32.10
C ILE A 77 -30.95 3.31 -32.61
N PHE A 78 -31.70 4.12 -33.36
CA PHE A 78 -31.25 5.37 -33.96
C PHE A 78 -30.89 6.42 -32.90
N SER A 79 -29.73 7.05 -33.06
CA SER A 79 -29.35 8.28 -32.39
C SER A 79 -30.30 9.41 -32.82
N ILE A 80 -31.31 9.72 -32.00
CA ILE A 80 -31.95 11.03 -32.06
C ILE A 80 -31.00 11.97 -31.32
N ALA A 81 -30.11 12.60 -32.09
CA ALA A 81 -29.16 13.61 -31.62
C ALA A 81 -29.83 14.67 -30.72
N PRO A 82 -29.08 15.35 -29.84
CA PRO A 82 -29.51 16.66 -29.35
C PRO A 82 -29.41 17.69 -30.49
N ALA A 83 -30.30 17.63 -31.48
CA ALA A 83 -30.30 18.43 -32.71
C ALA A 83 -29.05 18.29 -33.60
N GLN A 84 -29.26 18.33 -34.92
CA GLN A 84 -28.25 18.19 -35.94
C GLN A 84 -27.09 19.19 -35.73
N GLY A 85 -25.87 18.69 -35.54
CA GLY A 85 -24.65 19.49 -35.41
C GLY A 85 -24.16 19.79 -33.99
N LYS A 86 -24.86 19.35 -32.92
CA LYS A 86 -24.37 19.53 -31.55
C LYS A 86 -23.67 18.28 -31.05
N LYS A 87 -22.38 18.41 -30.71
CA LYS A 87 -21.64 17.40 -29.96
C LYS A 87 -22.13 17.40 -28.51
N PRO A 88 -22.28 16.23 -27.86
CA PRO A 88 -22.52 16.17 -26.41
C PRO A 88 -21.50 17.05 -25.68
N VAL A 89 -22.01 17.93 -24.82
CA VAL A 89 -21.17 18.83 -24.03
C VAL A 89 -20.62 18.01 -22.87
N GLY A 90 -19.30 17.80 -22.83
CA GLY A 90 -18.67 17.06 -21.74
C GLY A 90 -18.95 17.72 -20.39
N PHE A 91 -19.00 16.91 -19.33
CA PHE A 91 -19.29 17.30 -17.94
C PHE A 91 -18.63 18.64 -17.53
N PHE A 92 -17.33 18.79 -17.78
CA PHE A 92 -16.54 19.98 -17.44
C PHE A 92 -16.82 21.25 -18.27
N ARG A 93 -17.65 21.16 -19.30
CA ARG A 93 -18.01 22.30 -20.17
C ARG A 93 -19.37 22.90 -19.84
N ILE A 94 -20.12 22.28 -18.93
CA ILE A 94 -21.40 22.81 -18.48
C ILE A 94 -21.11 23.89 -17.42
N PRO A 95 -21.44 25.17 -17.69
CA PRO A 95 -21.20 26.24 -16.73
C PRO A 95 -22.00 25.99 -15.44
N LYS A 96 -21.38 26.26 -14.29
CA LYS A 96 -21.97 26.12 -12.94
C LYS A 96 -22.48 24.72 -12.61
N LEU A 97 -21.96 23.69 -13.26
CA LEU A 97 -22.37 22.30 -13.02
C LEU A 97 -22.27 21.89 -11.55
N GLU A 98 -21.19 22.31 -10.88
CA GLU A 98 -20.96 22.05 -9.47
C GLU A 98 -22.12 22.58 -8.60
N ALA A 99 -22.58 23.82 -8.84
CA ALA A 99 -23.72 24.37 -8.10
C ALA A 99 -25.04 23.67 -8.43
N MET A 100 -25.21 23.20 -9.67
CA MET A 100 -26.41 22.45 -10.07
C MET A 100 -26.44 21.05 -9.45
N ALA A 101 -25.29 20.40 -9.31
CA ALA A 101 -25.15 19.09 -8.70
C ALA A 101 -25.29 19.13 -7.16
N PHE A 102 -24.84 20.23 -6.54
CA PHE A 102 -24.80 20.40 -5.08
C PHE A 102 -25.56 21.65 -4.62
N PRO A 103 -26.88 21.75 -4.84
CA PRO A 103 -27.66 22.95 -4.53
C PRO A 103 -27.69 23.28 -3.03
N VAL A 104 -27.54 22.27 -2.17
CA VAL A 104 -27.46 22.45 -0.71
C VAL A 104 -26.17 23.16 -0.31
N GLN A 105 -25.05 22.79 -0.93
CA GLN A 105 -23.75 23.42 -0.69
C GLN A 105 -23.66 24.80 -1.36
N PHE A 106 -24.33 24.99 -2.51
CA PHE A 106 -24.32 26.21 -3.32
C PHE A 106 -25.69 26.91 -3.35
N CYS A 107 -26.19 27.35 -2.19
CA CYS A 107 -27.53 27.96 -2.09
C CYS A 107 -27.74 29.19 -2.99
N THR A 108 -26.67 29.93 -3.32
CA THR A 108 -26.71 31.11 -4.20
C THR A 108 -26.38 30.80 -5.65
N GLY A 109 -25.94 29.57 -5.97
CA GLY A 109 -25.46 29.21 -7.31
C GLY A 109 -24.19 29.96 -7.74
N GLN A 110 -23.43 30.49 -6.79
CA GLN A 110 -22.22 31.29 -7.01
C GLN A 110 -20.98 30.65 -6.37
N ASN A 111 -19.80 31.11 -6.77
CA ASN A 111 -18.48 30.66 -6.35
C ASN A 111 -18.10 29.25 -6.81
N THR A 112 -18.63 28.77 -7.94
CA THR A 112 -18.25 27.46 -8.51
C THR A 112 -16.85 27.47 -9.10
N ILE A 113 -16.25 26.30 -9.29
CA ILE A 113 -14.89 26.12 -9.83
C ILE A 113 -14.64 26.91 -11.12
N ASP A 114 -15.63 27.00 -12.00
CA ASP A 114 -15.58 27.63 -13.33
C ASP A 114 -15.81 29.16 -13.33
N GLU A 115 -16.11 29.76 -12.18
CA GLU A 115 -16.29 31.22 -12.10
C GLU A 115 -14.97 32.00 -12.24
N ALA A 116 -15.06 33.14 -12.93
CA ALA A 116 -13.95 34.06 -13.10
C ALA A 116 -13.51 34.65 -11.75
N ARG A 117 -12.20 34.65 -11.52
CA ARG A 117 -11.56 35.16 -10.31
C ARG A 117 -10.37 36.03 -10.70
N GLU A 118 -10.00 36.97 -9.84
CA GLU A 118 -8.79 37.79 -10.01
C GLU A 118 -7.53 36.91 -10.08
N VAL A 119 -7.48 35.89 -9.22
CA VAL A 119 -6.43 34.87 -9.21
C VAL A 119 -7.01 33.55 -9.72
N ALA A 120 -6.47 33.05 -10.82
CA ALA A 120 -6.83 31.75 -11.35
C ALA A 120 -6.43 30.65 -10.36
N LEU A 121 -7.37 29.78 -10.00
CA LEU A 121 -7.15 28.65 -9.11
C LEU A 121 -7.12 27.36 -9.93
N SER A 122 -6.13 26.51 -9.68
CA SER A 122 -6.19 25.13 -10.14
C SER A 122 -7.30 24.38 -9.39
N PRO A 123 -7.88 23.30 -9.96
CA PRO A 123 -8.87 22.48 -9.26
C PRO A 123 -8.38 21.99 -7.89
N SER A 124 -7.11 21.59 -7.77
CA SER A 124 -6.52 21.18 -6.49
C SER A 124 -6.52 22.31 -5.47
N MET A 125 -6.10 23.53 -5.84
CA MET A 125 -6.13 24.67 -4.91
C MET A 125 -7.55 25.07 -4.51
N TYR A 126 -8.48 25.02 -5.46
CA TYR A 126 -9.89 25.31 -5.23
C TYR A 126 -10.51 24.33 -4.23
N PHE A 127 -10.37 23.02 -4.44
CA PHE A 127 -10.92 22.02 -3.54
C PHE A 127 -10.21 22.00 -2.18
N ASN A 128 -8.89 22.24 -2.12
CA ASN A 128 -8.19 22.41 -0.84
C ASN A 128 -8.81 23.52 0.01
N ALA A 129 -9.00 24.70 -0.58
CA ALA A 129 -9.58 25.83 0.11
C ALA A 129 -11.02 25.55 0.56
N ARG A 130 -11.82 24.86 -0.27
CA ARG A 130 -13.20 24.47 0.06
C ARG A 130 -13.28 23.44 1.19
N LEU A 131 -12.48 22.37 1.10
CA LEU A 131 -12.53 21.26 2.04
C LEU A 131 -11.89 21.62 3.39
N PHE A 132 -10.94 22.55 3.42
CA PHE A 132 -10.32 23.05 4.65
C PHE A 132 -10.96 24.33 5.20
N CYS A 133 -12.07 24.75 4.62
CA CYS A 133 -12.82 25.91 5.10
C CYS A 133 -13.34 25.67 6.53
N VAL A 134 -13.53 26.77 7.28
CA VAL A 134 -14.23 26.74 8.58
C VAL A 134 -15.65 26.23 8.40
N ASP A 135 -16.28 26.56 7.28
CA ASP A 135 -17.57 25.99 6.89
C ASP A 135 -17.40 24.54 6.41
N SER A 136 -17.84 23.62 7.25
CA SER A 136 -17.69 22.18 7.04
C SER A 136 -18.73 21.56 6.10
N ARG A 137 -19.67 22.33 5.50
CA ARG A 137 -20.73 21.75 4.64
C ARG A 137 -20.19 20.91 3.48
N PHE A 138 -19.03 21.29 2.94
CA PHE A 138 -18.34 20.59 1.86
C PHE A 138 -17.57 19.37 2.37
N ALA A 139 -16.95 19.50 3.55
CA ALA A 139 -16.17 18.45 4.17
C ALA A 139 -17.03 17.29 4.72
N LYS A 140 -18.30 17.59 5.06
CA LYS A 140 -19.29 16.64 5.57
C LYS A 140 -19.95 15.80 4.47
N ASP A 141 -20.09 16.35 3.27
CA ASP A 141 -20.75 15.64 2.17
C ASP A 141 -19.77 14.77 1.39
N GLN A 142 -19.86 13.46 1.59
CA GLN A 142 -19.02 12.49 0.92
C GLN A 142 -19.21 12.46 -0.60
N SER A 143 -20.43 12.71 -1.09
CA SER A 143 -20.70 12.79 -2.53
C SER A 143 -19.91 13.93 -3.16
N TYR A 144 -19.80 15.05 -2.43
CA TYR A 144 -18.96 16.17 -2.83
C TYR A 144 -17.47 15.83 -2.78
N LEU A 145 -17.00 15.03 -1.82
CA LEU A 145 -15.60 14.56 -1.77
C LEU A 145 -15.24 13.71 -3.00
N PHE A 146 -16.08 12.74 -3.34
CA PHE A 146 -15.86 11.90 -4.52
C PHE A 146 -15.94 12.70 -5.81
N PHE A 147 -16.85 13.68 -5.90
CA PHE A 147 -16.88 14.63 -7.01
C PHE A 147 -15.59 15.45 -7.10
N ALA A 148 -15.11 16.00 -5.98
CA ALA A 148 -13.88 16.80 -5.94
C ALA A 148 -12.66 15.99 -6.39
N GLN A 149 -12.57 14.73 -5.96
CA GLN A 149 -11.54 13.81 -6.41
C GLN A 149 -11.63 13.56 -7.92
N PHE A 150 -12.83 13.21 -8.42
CA PHE A 150 -13.05 12.93 -9.84
C PHE A 150 -12.65 14.11 -10.73
N VAL A 151 -13.07 15.34 -10.36
CA VAL A 151 -12.72 16.56 -11.09
C VAL A 151 -11.20 16.79 -11.08
N THR A 152 -10.57 16.62 -9.91
CA THR A 152 -9.12 16.85 -9.74
C THR A 152 -8.31 15.83 -10.55
N GLU A 153 -8.62 14.55 -10.43
CA GLU A 153 -7.92 13.47 -11.15
C GLU A 153 -8.14 13.58 -12.66
N THR A 154 -9.35 13.92 -13.12
CA THR A 154 -9.61 14.10 -14.55
C THR A 154 -8.84 15.28 -15.14
N HIS A 155 -8.78 16.40 -14.41
CA HIS A 155 -7.99 17.55 -14.82
C HIS A 155 -6.49 17.23 -14.88
N MET A 156 -5.96 16.54 -13.86
CA MET A 156 -4.56 16.09 -13.83
C MET A 156 -4.25 15.12 -14.97
N ALA A 157 -5.13 14.15 -15.22
CA ALA A 157 -4.98 13.18 -16.31
C ALA A 157 -4.96 13.89 -17.66
N ARG A 158 -5.89 14.82 -17.91
CA ARG A 158 -5.95 15.60 -19.15
C ARG A 158 -4.69 16.41 -19.39
N ASN A 159 -4.18 17.08 -18.35
CA ASN A 159 -2.94 17.86 -18.47
C ASN A 159 -1.73 16.95 -18.71
N SER A 160 -1.66 15.81 -18.02
CA SER A 160 -0.58 14.83 -18.19
C SER A 160 -0.61 14.16 -19.56
N MET A 161 -1.79 13.80 -20.09
CA MET A 161 -1.98 13.31 -21.46
C MET A 161 -1.49 14.35 -22.47
N SER A 162 -1.88 15.62 -22.31
CA SER A 162 -1.43 16.71 -23.18
C SER A 162 0.10 16.90 -23.14
N ILE A 163 0.71 16.78 -21.97
CA ILE A 163 2.17 16.82 -21.81
C ILE A 163 2.82 15.63 -22.50
N GLN A 164 2.24 14.43 -22.38
CA GLN A 164 2.80 13.20 -22.96
C GLN A 164 2.76 13.23 -24.49
N LEU A 165 1.67 13.75 -25.08
CA LEU A 165 1.55 13.97 -26.54
C LEU A 165 2.57 14.99 -27.06
N ARG A 166 3.09 15.87 -26.21
CA ARG A 166 4.11 16.87 -26.58
C ARG A 166 5.54 16.38 -26.38
N LYS A 167 5.75 15.20 -25.82
CA LYS A 167 7.08 14.61 -25.64
C LYS A 167 7.44 13.78 -26.85
N GLY A 168 8.56 14.12 -27.49
CA GLY A 168 9.07 13.42 -28.65
C GLY A 168 10.58 13.35 -28.64
N LYS A 169 11.14 12.50 -29.49
CA LYS A 169 12.56 12.58 -29.82
C LYS A 169 12.76 13.70 -30.84
N PRO A 170 13.85 14.49 -30.77
CA PRO A 170 14.09 15.60 -31.70
C PRO A 170 14.36 15.15 -33.14
N VAL A 171 14.59 13.84 -33.33
CA VAL A 171 14.93 13.22 -34.61
C VAL A 171 13.89 12.14 -34.93
N THR A 172 13.41 12.12 -36.17
CA THR A 172 12.52 11.07 -36.68
C THR A 172 13.23 9.73 -36.81
N ARG A 173 12.49 8.63 -36.98
CA ARG A 173 13.07 7.29 -37.21
C ARG A 173 14.00 7.22 -38.42
N ASP A 174 13.81 8.14 -39.38
CA ASP A 174 14.59 8.26 -40.61
C ASP A 174 15.81 9.20 -40.46
N GLY A 175 16.11 9.68 -39.25
CA GLY A 175 17.27 10.54 -38.97
C GLY A 175 17.07 12.02 -39.29
N ARG A 176 15.86 12.46 -39.64
CA ARG A 176 15.57 13.87 -39.92
C ARG A 176 15.23 14.64 -38.65
N ARG A 177 15.68 15.89 -38.55
CA ARG A 177 15.27 16.79 -37.47
C ARG A 177 13.83 17.25 -37.68
N ILE A 178 13.09 17.36 -36.57
CA ILE A 178 11.68 17.77 -36.60
C ILE A 178 11.60 19.30 -36.70
N SER A 179 10.94 19.79 -37.76
CA SER A 179 10.66 21.20 -38.00
C SER A 179 9.23 21.58 -37.61
N ASN A 180 8.95 22.89 -37.53
CA ASN A 180 7.62 23.40 -37.17
C ASN A 180 6.51 22.90 -38.12
N LYS A 181 6.81 22.78 -39.42
CA LYS A 181 5.88 22.25 -40.42
C LYS A 181 5.40 20.83 -40.10
N LEU A 182 6.28 19.98 -39.57
CA LEU A 182 5.94 18.60 -39.18
C LEU A 182 5.05 18.55 -37.93
N LEU A 183 5.14 19.56 -37.05
CA LEU A 183 4.33 19.65 -35.83
C LEU A 183 2.96 20.33 -36.05
N GLN A 184 2.75 20.95 -37.21
CA GLN A 184 1.47 21.54 -37.61
C GLN A 184 0.58 20.58 -38.40
N ASP A 185 1.12 19.45 -38.86
CA ASP A 185 0.38 18.41 -39.55
C ASP A 185 -0.06 17.32 -38.56
N ASP A 186 -1.37 17.24 -38.30
CA ASP A 186 -1.96 16.31 -37.34
C ASP A 186 -1.57 14.84 -37.61
N LEU A 187 -1.44 14.45 -38.90
CA LEU A 187 -1.08 13.07 -39.29
C LEU A 187 0.39 12.75 -39.04
N GLU A 188 1.28 13.74 -39.20
CA GLU A 188 2.70 13.56 -38.94
C GLU A 188 2.99 13.62 -37.43
N VAL A 189 2.30 14.48 -36.68
CA VAL A 189 2.35 14.47 -35.21
C VAL A 189 1.96 13.08 -34.68
N GLU A 190 0.89 12.48 -35.21
CA GLU A 190 0.47 11.12 -34.83
C GLU A 190 1.56 10.06 -35.07
N ARG A 191 2.39 10.22 -36.11
CA ARG A 191 3.54 9.32 -36.39
C ARG A 191 4.75 9.59 -35.51
N LEU A 192 4.91 10.83 -35.02
CA LEU A 192 6.04 11.26 -34.21
C LEU A 192 5.83 10.96 -32.72
N VAL A 193 4.58 11.03 -32.25
CA VAL A 193 4.19 10.58 -30.92
C VAL A 193 4.01 9.07 -30.98
N HIS A 194 5.08 8.32 -30.75
CA HIS A 194 5.04 6.88 -30.54
C HIS A 194 5.67 6.58 -29.19
N SER A 195 4.93 6.89 -28.12
CA SER A 195 5.33 6.54 -26.76
C SER A 195 4.87 5.11 -26.49
N ARG A 196 5.80 4.14 -26.52
CA ARG A 196 5.49 2.72 -26.23
C ARG A 196 4.90 2.45 -24.84
N ASP A 197 4.95 3.45 -23.96
CA ASP A 197 4.42 3.38 -22.59
C ASP A 197 3.11 4.18 -22.48
N ALA A 198 2.00 3.47 -22.68
CA ALA A 198 0.65 4.02 -22.73
C ALA A 198 0.12 4.45 -21.34
N THR A 199 0.78 4.09 -20.24
CA THR A 199 0.34 4.43 -18.87
C THR A 199 1.15 5.55 -18.24
N ARG A 200 2.20 6.04 -18.91
CA ARG A 200 3.07 7.09 -18.35
C ARG A 200 2.33 8.37 -17.98
N PHE A 201 1.26 8.73 -18.70
CA PHE A 201 0.41 9.87 -18.36
C PHE A 201 -0.25 9.72 -16.98
N MET A 202 -0.36 8.51 -16.44
CA MET A 202 -0.92 8.25 -15.12
C MET A 202 0.06 8.52 -13.97
N GLN A 203 1.36 8.70 -14.24
CA GLN A 203 2.37 8.93 -13.19
C GLN A 203 2.04 10.06 -12.20
N PRO A 204 1.47 11.22 -12.62
CA PRO A 204 1.09 12.29 -11.70
C PRO A 204 -0.16 11.96 -10.87
N LEU A 205 -1.00 11.02 -11.34
CA LEU A 205 -2.22 10.62 -10.66
C LEU A 205 -1.85 9.76 -9.45
N ARG A 206 -2.02 10.33 -8.26
CA ARG A 206 -1.65 9.68 -7.00
C ARG A 206 -2.33 8.33 -6.88
N GLY A 207 -1.59 7.35 -6.41
CA GLY A 207 -2.03 5.99 -6.19
C GLY A 207 -2.62 5.26 -7.41
N THR A 208 -2.08 5.57 -8.59
CA THR A 208 -2.12 4.70 -9.77
C THR A 208 -0.91 3.77 -9.79
N PRO A 209 -0.96 2.66 -10.58
CA PRO A 209 0.18 1.78 -10.77
C PRO A 209 1.45 2.52 -11.17
N SER A 210 1.35 3.46 -12.12
CA SER A 210 2.50 4.23 -12.60
C SER A 210 3.07 5.19 -11.55
N TYR A 211 2.24 5.75 -10.66
CA TYR A 211 2.69 6.58 -9.53
C TYR A 211 3.51 5.77 -8.52
N TRP A 212 3.02 4.57 -8.20
CA TRP A 212 3.67 3.68 -7.25
C TRP A 212 4.90 2.98 -7.81
N GLU A 213 4.91 2.65 -9.10
CA GLU A 213 6.09 2.13 -9.78
C GLU A 213 7.25 3.13 -9.72
N LYS A 214 6.98 4.43 -9.95
CA LYS A 214 8.00 5.47 -9.77
C LYS A 214 8.51 5.48 -8.33
N THR A 215 7.60 5.44 -7.36
CA THR A 215 7.93 5.44 -5.93
C THR A 215 8.77 4.23 -5.52
N LEU A 216 8.49 3.07 -6.09
CA LEU A 216 9.27 1.87 -5.90
C LEU A 216 10.70 2.04 -6.42
N ARG A 217 10.86 2.59 -7.63
CA ARG A 217 12.20 2.85 -8.20
C ARG A 217 13.00 3.81 -7.32
N ASP A 218 12.34 4.83 -6.77
CA ASP A 218 12.95 5.74 -5.79
C ASP A 218 13.44 4.98 -4.54
N LEU A 219 12.62 4.09 -3.98
CA LEU A 219 12.97 3.28 -2.81
C LEU A 219 14.12 2.29 -3.11
N GLN A 220 14.11 1.66 -4.28
CA GLN A 220 15.20 0.79 -4.73
C GLN A 220 16.52 1.55 -4.84
N ALA A 221 16.48 2.80 -5.32
CA ALA A 221 17.67 3.66 -5.37
C ALA A 221 18.18 3.99 -3.97
N MET A 222 17.29 4.28 -3.02
CA MET A 222 17.67 4.50 -1.61
C MET A 222 18.36 3.27 -1.02
N ILE A 223 17.77 2.08 -1.16
CA ILE A 223 18.35 0.84 -0.60
C ILE A 223 19.69 0.50 -1.26
N ARG A 224 19.82 0.75 -2.57
CA ARG A 224 21.09 0.58 -3.27
C ARG A 224 22.19 1.52 -2.76
N GLN A 225 21.85 2.72 -2.31
CA GLN A 225 22.82 3.73 -1.86
C GLN A 225 23.10 3.66 -0.36
N LEU A 226 22.07 3.42 0.45
CA LEU A 226 22.12 3.46 1.92
C LEU A 226 22.32 2.06 2.54
N GLY A 227 22.14 1.00 1.75
CA GLY A 227 22.14 -0.37 2.25
C GLY A 227 20.79 -0.81 2.81
N THR A 228 20.81 -1.92 3.54
CA THR A 228 19.62 -2.54 4.14
C THR A 228 19.01 -1.61 5.21
N PRO A 229 17.71 -1.30 5.16
CA PRO A 229 17.05 -0.59 6.26
C PRO A 229 17.16 -1.39 7.56
N THR A 230 17.26 -0.74 8.71
CA THR A 230 17.40 -1.43 10.02
C THR A 230 16.06 -1.99 10.51
N PHE A 231 15.03 -1.14 10.53
CA PHE A 231 13.72 -1.51 11.03
C PHE A 231 12.65 -1.33 9.96
N PHE A 232 11.74 -2.30 9.91
CA PHE A 232 10.45 -2.17 9.28
C PHE A 232 9.39 -1.99 10.37
N CYS A 233 8.64 -0.90 10.30
CA CYS A 233 7.58 -0.59 11.25
C CYS A 233 6.24 -0.43 10.53
N THR A 234 5.17 -0.87 11.19
CA THR A 234 3.80 -0.56 10.78
C THR A 234 3.05 0.19 11.85
N PHE A 235 2.15 1.08 11.45
CA PHE A 235 1.29 1.80 12.38
C PHE A 235 -0.13 1.85 11.82
N SER A 236 -1.07 1.20 12.53
CA SER A 236 -2.48 1.21 12.15
C SER A 236 -3.17 2.49 12.60
N ALA A 237 -4.20 2.92 11.90
CA ALA A 237 -5.12 3.91 12.45
C ALA A 237 -6.03 3.26 13.51
N ALA A 238 -6.29 4.00 14.58
CA ALA A 238 -7.30 3.66 15.58
C ALA A 238 -8.02 4.92 16.05
N GLU A 239 -8.68 5.61 15.13
CA GLU A 239 -9.26 6.94 15.36
C GLU A 239 -10.29 6.97 16.49
N MET A 240 -10.92 5.83 16.78
CA MET A 240 -11.85 5.68 17.91
C MET A 240 -11.18 5.72 19.28
N ARG A 241 -9.85 5.48 19.34
CA ARG A 241 -9.04 5.51 20.56
C ARG A 241 -8.38 6.86 20.79
N TRP A 242 -8.50 7.78 19.83
CA TRP A 242 -7.79 9.06 19.81
C TRP A 242 -8.77 10.19 20.15
N PRO A 243 -8.84 10.63 21.43
CA PRO A 243 -9.83 11.61 21.86
C PRO A 243 -9.72 12.93 21.08
N GLU A 244 -8.51 13.32 20.72
CA GLU A 244 -8.24 14.56 20.00
C GLU A 244 -8.93 14.62 18.63
N VAL A 245 -9.17 13.48 17.95
CA VAL A 245 -9.86 13.44 16.66
C VAL A 245 -11.34 13.75 16.85
N ILE A 246 -11.97 13.10 17.84
CA ILE A 246 -13.40 13.25 18.13
C ILE A 246 -13.68 14.65 18.68
N THR A 247 -12.86 15.11 19.63
CA THR A 247 -12.97 16.45 20.20
C THR A 247 -12.76 17.52 19.14
N ALA A 248 -11.84 17.34 18.18
CA ALA A 248 -11.66 18.30 17.09
C ALA A 248 -12.90 18.41 16.19
N ILE A 249 -13.53 17.28 15.83
CA ILE A 249 -14.75 17.27 15.00
C ILE A 249 -15.91 17.92 15.75
N LYS A 250 -16.07 17.65 17.05
CA LYS A 250 -17.14 18.21 17.89
C LYS A 250 -16.95 19.69 18.19
N ALA A 251 -15.72 20.12 18.45
CA ALA A 251 -15.40 21.54 18.60
C ALA A 251 -15.72 22.34 17.32
N GLN A 252 -15.50 21.77 16.12
CA GLN A 252 -15.93 22.39 14.86
C GLN A 252 -17.46 22.50 14.71
N GLN A 253 -18.21 21.66 15.44
CA GLN A 253 -19.68 21.71 15.51
C GLN A 253 -20.18 22.66 16.61
N GLY A 254 -19.28 23.23 17.43
CA GLY A 254 -19.62 24.06 18.59
C GLY A 254 -20.09 23.25 19.80
N GLU A 255 -19.76 21.96 19.86
CA GLU A 255 -20.15 21.04 20.93
C GLU A 255 -18.92 20.60 21.75
N GLU A 256 -19.08 20.54 23.07
CA GLU A 256 -18.13 19.86 23.96
C GLU A 256 -18.64 18.45 24.24
N VAL A 257 -17.73 17.46 24.25
CA VAL A 257 -18.05 16.05 24.49
C VAL A 257 -17.05 15.44 25.47
N ASP A 258 -17.54 14.62 26.39
CA ASP A 258 -16.68 13.72 27.16
C ASP A 258 -16.48 12.42 26.37
N PHE A 259 -15.24 12.17 25.95
CA PHE A 259 -14.86 10.99 25.19
C PHE A 259 -15.16 9.66 25.92
N SER A 260 -15.18 9.69 27.26
CA SER A 260 -15.38 8.52 28.12
C SER A 260 -16.83 8.04 28.13
N GLU A 261 -17.78 8.95 27.91
CA GLU A 261 -19.21 8.66 27.91
C GLU A 261 -19.73 8.23 26.53
N LEU A 262 -18.93 8.42 25.47
CA LEU A 262 -19.32 8.07 24.11
C LEU A 262 -19.22 6.56 23.88
N ASP A 263 -20.33 5.97 23.44
CA ASP A 263 -20.37 4.59 22.98
C ASP A 263 -19.70 4.43 21.59
N TRP A 264 -19.52 3.18 21.17
CA TRP A 264 -18.87 2.88 19.90
C TRP A 264 -19.70 3.45 18.73
N THR A 265 -21.01 3.20 18.67
CA THR A 265 -21.87 3.68 17.58
C THR A 265 -21.77 5.19 17.37
N THR A 266 -21.81 5.98 18.44
CA THR A 266 -21.69 7.45 18.38
C THR A 266 -20.31 7.86 17.88
N LYS A 267 -19.22 7.21 18.34
CA LYS A 267 -17.87 7.47 17.81
C LYS A 267 -17.79 7.18 16.31
N CYS A 268 -18.46 6.13 15.81
CA CYS A 268 -18.53 5.83 14.37
C CYS A 268 -19.09 7.04 13.60
N GLU A 269 -20.24 7.52 14.06
CA GLU A 269 -21.03 8.54 13.39
C GLU A 269 -20.28 9.86 13.34
N ILE A 270 -19.61 10.22 14.43
CA ILE A 270 -18.79 11.43 14.49
C ILE A 270 -17.65 11.35 13.47
N LEU A 271 -16.92 10.24 13.42
CA LEU A 271 -15.82 10.07 12.47
C LEU A 271 -16.30 10.09 11.02
N ARG A 272 -17.42 9.40 10.72
CA ARG A 272 -18.05 9.43 9.38
C ARG A 272 -18.59 10.80 8.99
N SER A 273 -18.97 11.64 9.96
CA SER A 273 -19.54 12.96 9.68
C SER A 273 -18.53 13.94 9.07
N ASN A 274 -17.22 13.76 9.26
CA ASN A 274 -16.21 14.69 8.76
C ASN A 274 -14.90 13.95 8.40
N PRO A 275 -14.90 13.14 7.33
CA PRO A 275 -13.72 12.37 6.93
C PRO A 275 -12.52 13.26 6.57
N VAL A 276 -12.75 14.53 6.18
CA VAL A 276 -11.67 15.49 5.94
C VAL A 276 -10.87 15.74 7.21
N THR A 277 -11.55 16.03 8.32
CA THR A 277 -10.88 16.27 9.60
C THR A 277 -10.21 15.01 10.13
N VAL A 278 -10.86 13.85 9.99
CA VAL A 278 -10.25 12.56 10.38
C VAL A 278 -8.92 12.34 9.64
N MET A 279 -8.90 12.49 8.31
CA MET A 279 -7.68 12.29 7.52
C MET A 279 -6.60 13.33 7.85
N ARG A 280 -6.97 14.59 8.10
CA ARG A 280 -6.02 15.64 8.52
C ARG A 280 -5.41 15.36 9.89
N MET A 281 -6.23 14.89 10.84
CA MET A 281 -5.74 14.55 12.18
C MET A 281 -4.81 13.35 12.13
N PHE A 282 -5.11 12.34 11.30
CA PHE A 282 -4.18 11.25 11.04
C PHE A 282 -2.84 11.76 10.47
N GLU A 283 -2.87 12.64 9.47
CA GLU A 283 -1.64 13.23 8.90
C GLU A 283 -0.82 13.99 9.95
N LYS A 284 -1.48 14.81 10.79
CA LYS A 284 -0.83 15.53 11.88
C LYS A 284 -0.22 14.60 12.91
N ARG A 285 -0.90 13.49 13.21
CA ARG A 285 -0.41 12.46 14.14
C ARG A 285 0.82 11.76 13.57
N VAL A 286 0.84 11.46 12.27
CA VAL A 286 2.01 10.89 11.58
C VAL A 286 3.18 11.88 11.57
N ASP A 287 2.93 13.15 11.26
CA ASP A 287 3.96 14.19 11.32
C ASP A 287 4.53 14.33 12.73
N ALA A 288 3.69 14.29 13.77
CA ALA A 288 4.13 14.33 15.17
C ALA A 288 4.94 13.08 15.55
N LEU A 289 4.50 11.88 15.13
CA LEU A 289 5.23 10.63 15.32
C LEU A 289 6.64 10.72 14.71
N MET A 290 6.75 11.23 13.47
CA MET A 290 8.04 11.36 12.80
C MET A 290 8.92 12.42 13.46
N THR A 291 8.40 13.63 13.67
CA THR A 291 9.22 14.80 14.07
C THR A 291 9.49 14.87 15.56
N HIS A 292 8.52 14.53 16.41
CA HIS A 292 8.62 14.69 17.86
C HIS A 292 8.99 13.40 18.59
N LEU A 293 8.93 12.24 17.93
CA LEU A 293 9.28 10.96 18.55
C LEU A 293 10.44 10.27 17.81
N LEU A 294 10.24 9.83 16.57
CA LEU A 294 11.24 9.03 15.84
C LEU A 294 12.53 9.79 15.53
N LEU A 295 12.42 11.05 15.07
CA LEU A 295 13.56 11.92 14.75
C LEU A 295 13.98 12.81 15.94
N SER A 296 13.44 12.53 17.13
CA SER A 296 13.76 13.31 18.32
C SER A 296 15.11 12.89 18.92
N PRO A 297 15.74 13.74 19.75
CA PRO A 297 16.95 13.37 20.50
C PRO A 297 16.75 12.21 21.48
N ALA A 298 15.51 11.79 21.76
CA ALA A 298 15.22 10.65 22.62
C ALA A 298 15.57 9.30 21.97
N GLN A 299 15.66 9.24 20.64
CA GLN A 299 16.12 8.07 19.88
C GLN A 299 15.43 6.75 20.31
N PRO A 300 14.08 6.68 20.29
CA PRO A 300 13.32 5.53 20.83
C PRO A 300 13.58 4.21 20.10
N ILE A 301 14.14 4.28 18.88
CA ILE A 301 14.60 3.14 18.09
C ILE A 301 16.08 3.31 17.66
N GLY A 302 16.83 4.17 18.35
CA GLY A 302 18.16 4.64 17.94
C GLY A 302 18.13 5.93 17.09
N GLU A 303 19.32 6.40 16.70
CA GLU A 303 19.48 7.60 15.85
C GLU A 303 19.09 7.27 14.40
N VAL A 304 17.89 7.67 13.99
CA VAL A 304 17.40 7.47 12.61
C VAL A 304 18.08 8.48 11.67
N GLU A 305 18.93 7.99 10.75
CA GLU A 305 19.59 8.83 9.74
C GLU A 305 18.71 9.04 8.51
N ASP A 306 18.05 7.97 8.09
CA ASP A 306 17.19 7.97 6.91
C ASP A 306 15.89 7.21 7.17
N TYR A 307 14.84 7.63 6.49
CA TYR A 307 13.56 6.95 6.52
C TYR A 307 12.82 7.03 5.18
N PHE A 308 11.92 6.07 4.98
CA PHE A 308 10.91 6.06 3.92
C PHE A 308 9.62 5.53 4.53
N TYR A 309 8.50 6.20 4.31
CA TYR A 309 7.20 5.61 4.61
C TYR A 309 6.18 5.82 3.50
N ARG A 310 5.18 4.94 3.48
CA ARG A 310 3.96 5.13 2.69
C ARG A 310 2.70 4.93 3.52
N VAL A 311 1.65 5.61 3.09
CA VAL A 311 0.29 5.47 3.60
C VAL A 311 -0.47 4.51 2.69
N GLU A 312 -0.86 3.37 3.25
CA GLU A 312 -1.76 2.40 2.62
C GLU A 312 -3.18 2.58 3.15
N PHE A 313 -4.18 2.44 2.28
CA PHE A 313 -5.59 2.41 2.69
C PHE A 313 -6.07 0.96 2.59
N GLN A 314 -6.20 0.26 3.71
CA GLN A 314 -6.57 -1.16 3.75
C GLN A 314 -8.09 -1.36 3.64
N ALA A 315 -8.52 -2.55 3.20
CA ALA A 315 -9.91 -2.98 2.98
C ALA A 315 -10.95 -2.30 3.92
N ARG A 316 -11.50 -1.18 3.44
CA ARG A 316 -12.47 -0.23 4.07
C ARG A 316 -11.93 1.12 4.56
N GLY A 317 -10.76 1.54 4.12
CA GLY A 317 -10.41 2.96 4.02
C GLY A 317 -9.62 3.61 5.14
N SER A 318 -9.40 2.91 6.27
CA SER A 318 -8.51 3.45 7.31
C SER A 318 -7.05 3.46 6.83
N PRO A 319 -6.31 4.56 7.05
CA PRO A 319 -4.93 4.67 6.65
C PRO A 319 -4.00 3.83 7.56
N HIS A 320 -2.92 3.35 6.98
CA HIS A 320 -1.93 2.50 7.63
C HIS A 320 -0.53 2.90 7.16
N ILE A 321 0.40 3.08 8.10
CA ILE A 321 1.78 3.44 7.76
C ILE A 321 2.61 2.18 7.60
N HIS A 322 3.41 2.15 6.53
CA HIS A 322 4.53 1.24 6.36
C HIS A 322 5.80 2.08 6.33
N LEU A 323 6.63 1.96 7.35
CA LEU A 323 7.85 2.74 7.56
C LEU A 323 9.08 1.84 7.48
N LEU A 324 10.10 2.33 6.79
CA LEU A 324 11.48 1.85 6.81
C LEU A 324 12.35 2.90 7.47
N ALA A 325 13.20 2.48 8.40
CA ALA A 325 14.14 3.34 9.10
C ALA A 325 15.57 2.77 9.04
N TRP A 326 16.53 3.63 8.71
CA TRP A 326 17.97 3.35 8.78
C TRP A 326 18.50 4.00 10.05
N VAL A 327 19.02 3.18 10.95
CA VAL A 327 19.50 3.60 12.26
C VAL A 327 21.02 3.55 12.29
N LYS A 328 21.62 4.64 12.74
CA LYS A 328 23.07 4.78 12.83
C LYS A 328 23.69 3.77 13.79
N GLY A 329 24.74 3.10 13.33
CA GLY A 329 25.47 2.13 14.14
C GLY A 329 24.64 0.91 14.52
N ALA A 330 23.53 0.66 13.83
CA ALA A 330 22.81 -0.60 13.95
C ALA A 330 23.69 -1.75 13.44
N PRO A 331 23.61 -2.94 14.05
CA PRO A 331 24.44 -4.04 13.65
C PRO A 331 24.04 -4.57 12.27
N GLU A 332 25.02 -4.99 11.48
CA GLU A 332 24.79 -5.60 10.17
C GLU A 332 24.63 -7.12 10.33
N PHE A 333 23.48 -7.63 9.89
CA PHE A 333 23.25 -9.08 9.83
C PHE A 333 24.27 -9.75 8.90
N GLU A 334 24.76 -10.92 9.29
CA GLU A 334 25.88 -11.69 8.68
C GLU A 334 27.30 -11.16 8.95
N ASN A 335 27.49 -9.86 9.17
CA ASN A 335 28.82 -9.29 9.44
C ASN A 335 29.19 -9.27 10.92
N GLN A 336 28.20 -9.35 11.81
CA GLN A 336 28.36 -9.35 13.26
C GLN A 336 27.80 -10.62 13.91
N SER A 337 28.15 -10.84 15.17
CA SER A 337 27.68 -12.02 15.91
C SER A 337 26.16 -11.95 16.12
N ASP A 338 25.50 -13.11 16.08
CA ASP A 338 24.06 -13.19 16.31
C ASP A 338 23.66 -12.63 17.69
N GLN A 339 24.55 -12.72 18.68
CA GLN A 339 24.32 -12.16 20.01
C GLN A 339 24.26 -10.62 19.99
N GLU A 340 25.16 -9.96 19.26
CA GLU A 340 25.13 -8.49 19.12
C GLU A 340 23.85 -8.01 18.45
N VAL A 341 23.39 -8.72 17.42
CA VAL A 341 22.13 -8.43 16.73
C VAL A 341 20.94 -8.66 17.66
N CYS A 342 20.90 -9.78 18.38
CA CYS A 342 19.84 -10.07 19.35
C CYS A 342 19.77 -9.04 20.48
N ASP A 343 20.92 -8.65 21.05
CA ASP A 343 20.99 -7.64 22.12
C ASP A 343 20.50 -6.27 21.64
N PHE A 344 20.81 -5.91 20.39
CA PHE A 344 20.28 -4.70 19.75
C PHE A 344 18.77 -4.78 19.55
N ILE A 345 18.24 -5.93 19.10
CA ILE A 345 16.80 -6.16 18.94
C ILE A 345 16.07 -6.04 20.28
N ASP A 346 16.56 -6.72 21.31
CA ASP A 346 15.95 -6.74 22.66
C ASP A 346 15.93 -5.36 23.32
N ARG A 347 16.80 -4.44 22.89
CA ARG A 347 16.79 -3.04 23.35
C ARG A 347 15.57 -2.26 22.85
N TYR A 348 15.03 -2.58 21.67
CA TYR A 348 14.01 -1.76 21.00
C TYR A 348 12.70 -2.49 20.71
N ILE A 349 12.73 -3.83 20.67
CA ILE A 349 11.59 -4.66 20.30
C ILE A 349 11.29 -5.62 21.45
N THR A 350 10.03 -5.71 21.85
CA THR A 350 9.55 -6.67 22.82
C THR A 350 8.18 -7.21 22.41
N CYS A 351 7.83 -8.39 22.91
CA CYS A 351 6.45 -8.90 22.91
C CYS A 351 5.99 -9.20 24.33
N HIS A 352 6.65 -8.63 25.34
CA HIS A 352 6.32 -8.82 26.73
C HIS A 352 4.91 -8.30 27.03
N LEU A 353 4.13 -9.04 27.82
CA LEU A 353 2.88 -8.54 28.38
C LEU A 353 3.20 -7.90 29.74
N PRO A 354 3.17 -6.56 29.88
CA PRO A 354 3.54 -5.89 31.12
C PRO A 354 2.65 -6.32 32.29
N ASP A 355 3.15 -6.23 33.51
CA ASP A 355 2.35 -6.57 34.69
C ASP A 355 1.30 -5.47 34.97
N PRO A 356 0.02 -5.84 35.20
CA PRO A 356 -1.06 -4.87 35.41
C PRO A 356 -0.91 -4.01 36.66
N THR A 357 -0.04 -4.36 37.61
CA THR A 357 0.20 -3.54 38.81
C THR A 357 1.36 -2.57 38.63
N SER A 358 2.42 -2.98 37.93
CA SER A 358 3.61 -2.15 37.71
C SER A 358 3.43 -1.13 36.57
N ASP A 359 2.79 -1.53 35.47
CA ASP A 359 2.53 -0.66 34.31
C ASP A 359 1.12 -0.91 33.76
N PRO A 360 0.08 -0.41 34.46
CA PRO A 360 -1.31 -0.62 34.08
C PRO A 360 -1.64 0.01 32.73
N GLU A 361 -0.99 1.11 32.36
CA GLU A 361 -1.24 1.82 31.10
C GLU A 361 -0.77 0.98 29.91
N LEU A 362 0.51 0.56 29.89
CA LEU A 362 1.02 -0.24 28.79
C LEU A 362 0.35 -1.62 28.75
N HIS A 363 0.09 -2.24 29.91
CA HIS A 363 -0.66 -3.50 29.97
C HIS A 363 -2.01 -3.39 29.27
N LYS A 364 -2.76 -2.32 29.53
CA LYS A 364 -4.06 -2.06 28.89
C LYS A 364 -3.89 -1.90 27.37
N ILE A 365 -2.93 -1.09 26.92
CA ILE A 365 -2.71 -0.85 25.48
C ILE A 365 -2.34 -2.17 24.78
N VAL A 366 -1.36 -2.91 25.31
CA VAL A 366 -0.91 -4.19 24.73
C VAL A 366 -2.06 -5.19 24.64
N THR A 367 -2.85 -5.32 25.70
CA THR A 367 -4.01 -6.23 25.73
C THR A 367 -5.07 -5.85 24.71
N GLU A 368 -5.31 -4.56 24.50
CA GLU A 368 -6.37 -4.07 23.60
C GLU A 368 -5.95 -4.07 22.12
N VAL A 369 -4.68 -3.78 21.80
CA VAL A 369 -4.25 -3.52 20.40
C VAL A 369 -3.09 -4.37 19.91
N GLN A 370 -2.39 -5.13 20.76
CA GLN A 370 -1.26 -5.98 20.35
C GLN A 370 -1.50 -7.48 20.44
N LEU A 371 -2.62 -7.89 21.07
CA LEU A 371 -3.03 -9.28 21.09
C LEU A 371 -3.67 -9.69 19.77
N HIS A 372 -3.09 -10.70 19.12
CA HIS A 372 -3.66 -11.31 17.94
C HIS A 372 -4.90 -12.14 18.30
N SER A 373 -5.95 -12.04 17.50
CA SER A 373 -7.22 -12.72 17.79
C SER A 373 -7.16 -14.23 17.50
N ARG A 374 -7.53 -15.03 18.51
CA ARG A 374 -7.67 -16.50 18.40
C ARG A 374 -8.77 -16.96 17.44
N LYS A 375 -9.75 -16.10 17.17
CA LYS A 375 -10.86 -16.43 16.26
C LYS A 375 -10.46 -16.36 14.78
N HIS A 376 -9.23 -15.93 14.47
CA HIS A 376 -8.63 -15.79 13.13
C HIS A 376 -9.60 -15.19 12.08
N SER A 377 -9.51 -13.88 11.87
CA SER A 377 -10.31 -13.18 10.86
C SER A 377 -10.03 -13.67 9.42
N LYS A 378 -10.93 -13.37 8.46
CA LYS A 378 -10.72 -13.72 7.03
C LYS A 378 -9.39 -13.19 6.48
N SER A 379 -8.96 -12.00 6.89
CA SER A 379 -7.66 -11.40 6.53
C SER A 379 -6.45 -12.12 7.14
N CYS A 380 -6.67 -12.88 8.21
CA CYS A 380 -5.65 -13.67 8.88
C CYS A 380 -5.50 -15.08 8.28
N LYS A 381 -6.54 -15.61 7.64
CA LYS A 381 -6.50 -16.93 6.98
C LYS A 381 -6.01 -16.76 5.54
N LYS A 382 -5.09 -17.61 5.09
CA LYS A 382 -4.61 -17.60 3.69
C LYS A 382 -4.42 -19.04 3.21
N GLY A 383 -5.22 -19.46 2.24
CA GLY A 383 -5.22 -20.85 1.77
C GLY A 383 -5.52 -21.82 2.92
N ASN A 384 -4.72 -22.89 3.02
CA ASN A 384 -4.82 -23.89 4.08
C ASN A 384 -4.17 -23.44 5.41
N MET A 385 -3.55 -22.25 5.49
CA MET A 385 -2.93 -21.80 6.74
C MET A 385 -3.97 -21.31 7.74
N LEU A 386 -3.96 -21.87 8.96
CA LEU A 386 -4.76 -21.40 10.11
C LEU A 386 -4.49 -19.91 10.41
N CYS A 387 -3.24 -19.49 10.35
CA CYS A 387 -2.81 -18.10 10.54
C CYS A 387 -1.65 -17.73 9.61
N ARG A 388 -1.90 -16.80 8.67
CA ARG A 388 -0.88 -16.21 7.78
C ARG A 388 0.30 -15.60 8.54
N TYR A 389 0.06 -15.08 9.74
CA TYR A 389 1.08 -14.42 10.57
C TYR A 389 1.79 -15.39 11.51
N GLY A 390 1.48 -16.69 11.47
CA GLY A 390 2.14 -17.71 12.28
C GLY A 390 1.84 -17.62 13.77
N PHE A 391 0.61 -17.24 14.17
CA PHE A 391 0.14 -17.32 15.55
C PHE A 391 -0.50 -18.69 15.87
N PRO A 392 -0.34 -19.20 17.10
CA PRO A 392 0.51 -18.70 18.18
C PRO A 392 2.00 -18.80 17.86
N LYS A 393 2.78 -17.82 18.33
CA LYS A 393 4.24 -17.80 18.20
C LYS A 393 4.88 -18.71 19.24
N LEU A 394 5.92 -19.44 18.84
CA LEU A 394 6.65 -20.36 19.71
C LEU A 394 7.38 -19.60 20.83
N PRO A 395 7.24 -20.01 22.10
CA PRO A 395 7.94 -19.38 23.22
C PRO A 395 9.43 -19.72 23.24
N VAL A 396 10.28 -18.70 23.40
CA VAL A 396 11.74 -18.87 23.49
C VAL A 396 12.29 -18.03 24.64
N SER A 397 13.21 -18.61 25.41
CA SER A 397 13.74 -17.99 26.63
C SER A 397 14.66 -16.79 26.39
N LYS A 398 15.24 -16.70 25.19
CA LYS A 398 16.08 -15.59 24.72
C LYS A 398 15.82 -15.35 23.23
N THR A 399 15.98 -14.11 22.80
CA THR A 399 15.88 -13.77 21.38
C THR A 399 16.98 -14.49 20.64
N THR A 400 16.60 -15.22 19.58
CA THR A 400 17.50 -16.09 18.83
C THR A 400 17.24 -15.94 17.35
N ILE A 401 18.31 -15.89 16.55
CA ILE A 401 18.21 -15.95 15.10
C ILE A 401 18.41 -17.40 14.71
N THR A 402 17.41 -18.00 14.07
CA THR A 402 17.59 -19.32 13.47
C THR A 402 18.33 -19.16 12.15
N ARG A 403 19.15 -20.15 11.80
CA ARG A 403 19.81 -20.21 10.50
C ARG A 403 19.36 -21.49 9.80
N PRO A 404 19.16 -21.46 8.47
CA PRO A 404 18.94 -22.70 7.74
C PRO A 404 20.15 -23.61 7.99
N ARG A 405 19.90 -24.87 8.39
CA ARG A 405 20.96 -25.82 8.75
C ARG A 405 22.06 -25.80 7.68
N PRO A 406 23.35 -25.69 8.07
CA PRO A 406 24.43 -25.60 7.11
C PRO A 406 24.37 -26.77 6.13
N GLN A 407 24.62 -26.47 4.86
CA GLN A 407 25.03 -27.50 3.91
C GLN A 407 26.23 -28.19 4.55
N ARG A 408 26.18 -29.50 4.80
CA ARG A 408 27.35 -30.21 5.34
C ARG A 408 28.59 -29.80 4.54
N PRO A 409 29.63 -29.23 5.16
CA PRO A 409 30.96 -29.28 4.58
C PRO A 409 31.47 -30.72 4.78
N GLU A 410 32.09 -31.26 3.73
CA GLU A 410 32.95 -32.46 3.78
C GLU A 410 32.26 -33.84 3.87
N GLU A 411 31.61 -34.27 2.80
CA GLU A 411 31.82 -35.63 2.29
C GLU A 411 32.11 -35.50 0.78
N ASP A 412 33.38 -35.72 0.44
CA ASP A 412 33.99 -35.82 -0.89
C ASP A 412 33.94 -34.62 -1.86
N GLU A 413 35.06 -33.89 -1.93
CA GLU A 413 35.44 -33.00 -3.05
C GLU A 413 35.53 -33.71 -4.43
N ASN A 414 35.10 -34.97 -4.53
CA ASN A 414 35.15 -35.79 -5.74
C ASN A 414 33.77 -36.21 -6.28
N GLU A 415 32.65 -35.72 -5.75
CA GLU A 415 31.34 -35.90 -6.39
C GLU A 415 30.83 -34.61 -7.04
N ASP A 416 30.82 -34.67 -8.37
CA ASP A 416 30.28 -33.73 -9.34
C ASP A 416 28.99 -33.02 -8.84
N GLN A 417 29.14 -31.78 -8.37
CA GLN A 417 28.12 -30.94 -7.71
C GLN A 417 26.90 -30.59 -8.61
N ASN A 418 26.85 -31.11 -9.84
CA ASN A 418 25.83 -30.83 -10.84
C ASN A 418 24.86 -32.00 -11.11
N ARG A 419 24.85 -33.07 -10.31
CA ARG A 419 23.84 -34.14 -10.47
C ARG A 419 22.46 -33.71 -9.91
N PRO A 420 21.37 -33.78 -10.70
CA PRO A 420 20.01 -33.41 -10.26
C PRO A 420 19.49 -34.20 -9.05
N ASP A 421 19.96 -35.44 -8.87
CA ASP A 421 19.44 -36.38 -7.88
C ASP A 421 19.84 -36.03 -6.44
N GLY A 422 21.01 -35.43 -6.22
CA GLY A 422 21.48 -35.03 -4.88
C GLY A 422 20.73 -33.82 -4.30
N LYS A 423 20.28 -32.89 -5.16
CA LYS A 423 19.46 -31.73 -4.74
C LYS A 423 18.06 -32.17 -4.29
N LYS A 424 17.44 -33.12 -5.00
CA LYS A 424 16.13 -33.67 -4.64
C LYS A 424 16.16 -34.42 -3.30
N ALA A 425 17.10 -35.35 -3.13
CA ALA A 425 17.26 -36.10 -1.88
C ALA A 425 17.49 -35.19 -0.65
N ARG A 426 18.21 -34.09 -0.85
CA ARG A 426 18.47 -33.09 0.20
C ARG A 426 17.24 -32.25 0.56
N GLN A 427 16.47 -31.82 -0.44
CA GLN A 427 15.19 -31.13 -0.20
C GLN A 427 14.20 -32.04 0.52
N GLU A 428 14.18 -33.33 0.19
CA GLU A 428 13.36 -34.34 0.84
C GLU A 428 13.77 -34.56 2.32
N ALA A 429 15.07 -34.60 2.61
CA ALA A 429 15.57 -34.67 3.99
C ALA A 429 15.17 -33.44 4.83
N VAL A 430 15.23 -32.23 4.26
CA VAL A 430 14.77 -31.00 4.92
C VAL A 430 13.26 -31.05 5.18
N ARG A 431 12.46 -31.46 4.19
CA ARG A 431 11.01 -31.64 4.36
C ARG A 431 10.68 -32.65 5.45
N LYS A 432 11.40 -33.78 5.50
CA LYS A 432 11.24 -34.79 6.54
C LYS A 432 11.57 -34.24 7.93
N ALA A 433 12.65 -33.49 8.07
CA ALA A 433 13.03 -32.86 9.34
C ALA A 433 11.99 -31.83 9.79
N ILE A 434 11.44 -31.03 8.87
CA ILE A 434 10.35 -30.08 9.16
C ILE A 434 9.10 -30.84 9.62
N ASN A 435 8.71 -31.91 8.93
CA ASN A 435 7.51 -32.69 9.29
C ASN A 435 7.65 -33.39 10.65
N ASP A 436 8.82 -33.93 10.96
CA ASP A 436 9.09 -34.53 12.29
C ASP A 436 9.07 -33.46 13.39
N ALA A 437 9.76 -32.33 13.16
CA ALA A 437 9.76 -31.20 14.09
C ALA A 437 8.35 -30.64 14.32
N ARG A 438 7.52 -30.59 13.26
CA ARG A 438 6.08 -30.37 13.39
C ARG A 438 5.53 -31.44 14.32
N MET A 439 5.38 -32.69 13.91
CA MET A 439 4.71 -33.73 14.73
C MET A 439 5.07 -33.71 16.23
N LYS A 440 6.35 -33.48 16.58
CA LYS A 440 6.83 -33.35 17.95
C LYS A 440 6.37 -32.09 18.69
N LEU A 441 6.25 -30.96 18.01
CA LEU A 441 5.75 -29.70 18.56
C LEU A 441 4.21 -29.57 18.55
N LYS A 442 3.47 -30.54 18.00
CA LYS A 442 2.00 -30.50 17.95
C LYS A 442 1.35 -30.37 19.33
N PRO A 443 1.71 -31.19 20.34
CA PRO A 443 1.08 -31.10 21.67
C PRO A 443 1.30 -29.73 22.32
N LEU A 444 2.48 -29.15 22.07
CA LEU A 444 2.86 -27.84 22.54
C LEU A 444 2.01 -26.74 21.89
N TRP A 445 1.82 -26.85 20.58
CA TRP A 445 1.00 -25.91 19.81
C TRP A 445 -0.48 -25.98 20.20
N ASP A 446 -1.01 -27.18 20.44
CA ASP A 446 -2.39 -27.39 20.90
C ASP A 446 -2.61 -26.73 22.27
N LEU A 447 -1.63 -26.85 23.19
CA LEU A 447 -1.68 -26.16 24.49
C LEU A 447 -1.65 -24.63 24.37
N LEU A 448 -0.91 -24.06 23.41
CA LEU A 448 -0.87 -22.61 23.18
C LEU A 448 -2.17 -22.05 22.59
N ASN A 449 -2.95 -22.88 21.92
CA ASN A 449 -4.25 -22.52 21.37
C ASN A 449 -5.39 -22.68 22.36
N ASP A 450 -5.23 -23.51 23.40
CA ASP A 450 -6.23 -23.68 24.45
C ASP A 450 -6.34 -22.40 25.31
N PRO A 451 -7.50 -21.70 25.32
CA PRO A 451 -7.69 -20.51 26.14
C PRO A 451 -7.65 -20.76 27.65
N GLN A 452 -7.86 -22.00 28.09
CA GLN A 452 -7.87 -22.39 29.51
C GLN A 452 -6.48 -22.82 30.00
N ALA A 453 -5.58 -23.16 29.07
CA ALA A 453 -4.21 -23.49 29.40
C ALA A 453 -3.38 -22.20 29.50
N SER A 454 -2.88 -21.91 30.69
CA SER A 454 -1.92 -20.84 30.93
C SER A 454 -0.70 -21.39 31.62
N PHE A 455 0.47 -21.05 31.12
CA PHE A 455 1.76 -21.44 31.68
C PHE A 455 2.59 -20.18 31.89
N ASP A 456 3.18 -20.07 33.07
CA ASP A 456 4.02 -18.91 33.42
C ASP A 456 5.41 -18.99 32.79
N ASN A 457 5.94 -20.20 32.61
CA ASN A 457 7.28 -20.42 32.06
C ASN A 457 7.31 -21.57 31.04
N LEU A 458 8.30 -21.52 30.15
CA LEU A 458 8.48 -22.52 29.08
C LEU A 458 8.83 -23.91 29.64
N SER A 459 9.60 -24.01 30.72
CA SER A 459 10.05 -25.29 31.29
C SER A 459 8.89 -26.17 31.76
N ASP A 460 7.89 -25.58 32.42
CA ASP A 460 6.69 -26.28 32.89
C ASP A 460 5.86 -26.80 31.71
N MET A 461 5.77 -25.99 30.65
CA MET A 461 5.05 -26.35 29.43
C MET A 461 5.75 -27.49 28.68
N LEU A 462 7.08 -27.43 28.54
CA LEU A 462 7.88 -28.49 27.92
C LEU A 462 7.79 -29.81 28.70
N THR A 463 7.79 -29.74 30.04
CA THR A 463 7.62 -30.92 30.90
C THR A 463 6.26 -31.60 30.65
N LYS A 464 5.19 -30.81 30.46
CA LYS A 464 3.86 -31.35 30.13
C LYS A 464 3.79 -31.98 28.74
N CYS A 465 4.67 -31.57 27.82
CA CYS A 465 4.76 -32.11 26.47
C CYS A 465 5.78 -33.25 26.32
N ASP A 466 6.42 -33.70 27.41
CA ASP A 466 7.52 -34.66 27.39
C ASP A 466 8.68 -34.27 26.46
N LEU A 467 9.02 -32.96 26.41
CA LEU A 467 10.11 -32.41 25.60
C LEU A 467 11.25 -31.88 26.48
N SER A 468 12.49 -32.19 26.11
CA SER A 468 13.66 -31.51 26.68
C SER A 468 13.86 -30.14 26.04
N MET A 469 14.57 -29.23 26.73
CA MET A 469 14.90 -27.90 26.20
C MET A 469 15.76 -27.99 24.93
N ASP A 470 16.69 -28.95 24.88
CA ASP A 470 17.57 -29.16 23.73
C ASP A 470 16.80 -29.72 22.53
N ASP A 471 15.91 -30.68 22.75
CA ASP A 471 15.02 -31.20 21.69
C ASP A 471 14.13 -30.09 21.13
N TYR A 472 13.55 -29.27 22.03
CA TYR A 472 12.72 -28.14 21.65
C TYR A 472 13.48 -27.15 20.73
N ASN A 473 14.68 -26.72 21.14
CA ASN A 473 15.50 -25.81 20.35
C ASN A 473 15.86 -26.42 18.98
N ASN A 474 16.20 -27.72 18.94
CA ASN A 474 16.50 -28.43 17.70
C ASN A 474 15.31 -28.49 16.74
N TYR A 475 14.09 -28.70 17.25
CA TYR A 475 12.87 -28.70 16.45
C TYR A 475 12.49 -27.29 15.98
N VAL A 476 12.62 -26.27 16.83
CA VAL A 476 12.39 -24.87 16.48
C VAL A 476 13.30 -24.43 15.33
N GLU A 477 14.59 -24.77 15.40
CA GLU A 477 15.55 -24.46 14.33
C GLU A 477 15.22 -25.23 13.04
N ALA A 478 14.85 -26.52 13.16
CA ALA A 478 14.47 -27.36 12.03
C ALA A 478 13.22 -26.86 11.27
N LEU A 479 12.31 -26.17 11.96
CA LEU A 479 11.11 -25.61 11.35
C LEU A 479 11.39 -24.40 10.43
N THR A 480 12.56 -23.76 10.57
CA THR A 480 12.89 -22.56 9.80
C THR A 480 13.68 -22.89 8.53
N THR A 481 13.16 -22.45 7.39
CA THR A 481 13.77 -22.64 6.06
C THR A 481 14.70 -21.50 5.66
N SER A 482 14.60 -20.37 6.34
CA SER A 482 15.39 -19.15 6.15
C SER A 482 15.80 -18.59 7.51
N SER A 483 16.65 -17.57 7.51
CA SER A 483 16.99 -16.88 8.74
C SER A 483 15.78 -16.10 9.27
N VAL A 484 15.40 -16.39 10.51
CA VAL A 484 14.22 -15.80 11.16
C VAL A 484 14.60 -15.39 12.57
N ILE A 485 14.14 -14.20 12.99
CA ILE A 485 14.26 -13.75 14.37
C ILE A 485 13.10 -14.33 15.19
N LEU A 486 13.43 -15.06 16.24
CA LEU A 486 12.48 -15.49 17.26
C LEU A 486 12.68 -14.61 18.49
N LEU A 487 11.74 -13.70 18.72
CA LEU A 487 11.76 -12.81 19.89
C LEU A 487 11.52 -13.60 21.19
N LYS A 488 12.28 -13.26 22.22
CA LYS A 488 12.08 -13.73 23.59
C LYS A 488 10.61 -13.54 24.01
N ARG A 489 9.96 -14.63 24.40
CA ARG A 489 8.58 -14.61 24.87
C ARG A 489 8.27 -15.79 25.77
N ASP A 490 7.46 -15.53 26.80
CA ASP A 490 6.87 -16.57 27.63
C ASP A 490 5.60 -17.15 26.98
N PRO A 491 5.12 -18.34 27.41
CA PRO A 491 3.92 -18.95 26.83
C PRO A 491 2.67 -18.05 26.83
N LYS A 492 2.48 -17.25 27.88
CA LYS A 492 1.38 -16.27 27.99
C LYS A 492 1.43 -15.17 26.91
N GLU A 493 2.58 -14.97 26.28
CA GLU A 493 2.86 -13.91 25.29
C GLU A 493 2.87 -14.45 23.85
N ALA A 494 2.53 -15.73 23.67
CA ALA A 494 2.51 -16.39 22.37
C ALA A 494 1.60 -15.69 21.35
N TRP A 495 0.64 -14.89 21.82
CA TRP A 495 -0.33 -14.15 21.01
C TRP A 495 -0.03 -12.64 20.92
N VAL A 496 1.07 -12.16 21.49
CA VAL A 496 1.48 -10.75 21.47
C VAL A 496 2.39 -10.50 20.26
N ASN A 497 2.06 -9.47 19.46
CA ASN A 497 2.91 -8.97 18.37
C ASN A 497 4.19 -8.30 18.91
N GLY A 498 5.21 -8.18 18.07
CA GLY A 498 6.41 -7.39 18.41
C GLY A 498 6.09 -5.89 18.40
N TYR A 499 6.43 -5.18 19.46
CA TYR A 499 6.19 -3.74 19.58
C TYR A 499 7.38 -3.05 20.27
N ASN A 500 7.47 -1.73 20.07
CA ASN A 500 8.33 -0.87 20.88
C ASN A 500 7.45 -0.18 21.95
N PRO A 501 7.79 -0.26 23.26
CA PRO A 501 6.96 0.29 24.32
C PRO A 501 6.66 1.78 24.19
N ASP A 502 7.66 2.58 23.82
CA ASP A 502 7.52 4.05 23.74
C ASP A 502 6.70 4.46 22.51
N LEU A 503 6.96 3.82 21.36
CA LEU A 503 6.17 4.04 20.16
C LEU A 503 4.71 3.60 20.36
N LEU A 504 4.48 2.47 21.03
CA LEU A 504 3.13 1.97 21.29
C LEU A 504 2.34 2.90 22.22
N ARG A 505 2.95 3.42 23.29
CA ARG A 505 2.28 4.39 24.18
C ARG A 505 1.92 5.68 23.43
N ALA A 506 2.86 6.22 22.66
CA ALA A 506 2.63 7.45 21.91
C ALA A 506 1.60 7.28 20.79
N TRP A 507 1.64 6.15 20.08
CA TRP A 507 0.75 5.89 18.95
C TRP A 507 -0.64 5.39 19.36
N ASN A 508 -0.75 4.65 20.47
CA ASN A 508 -1.99 4.10 21.04
C ASN A 508 -2.89 3.39 20.00
N ALA A 509 -2.27 2.61 19.13
CA ALA A 509 -2.93 1.72 18.17
C ALA A 509 -2.02 0.53 17.86
N ASN A 510 -2.52 -0.44 17.11
CA ASN A 510 -1.71 -1.57 16.70
C ASN A 510 -0.50 -1.06 15.89
N MET A 511 0.66 -1.60 16.24
CA MET A 511 1.91 -1.38 15.53
C MET A 511 2.71 -2.67 15.49
N ASP A 512 3.54 -2.83 14.48
CA ASP A 512 4.53 -3.90 14.41
C ASP A 512 5.89 -3.28 14.18
N ILE A 513 6.93 -3.87 14.75
CA ILE A 513 8.32 -3.49 14.50
C ILE A 513 9.16 -4.74 14.36
N GLN A 514 9.91 -4.80 13.27
CA GLN A 514 10.75 -5.93 12.93
C GLN A 514 12.13 -5.43 12.50
N PHE A 515 13.17 -6.11 12.95
CA PHE A 515 14.52 -5.91 12.44
C PHE A 515 14.65 -6.61 11.09
N VAL A 516 15.22 -5.92 10.11
CA VAL A 516 15.31 -6.41 8.74
C VAL A 516 16.59 -7.22 8.56
N LEU A 517 16.43 -8.53 8.34
CA LEU A 517 17.56 -9.43 8.06
C LEU A 517 18.04 -9.34 6.60
N ASP A 518 17.10 -9.16 5.67
CA ASP A 518 17.39 -9.17 4.23
C ASP A 518 16.71 -7.99 3.52
N SER A 519 17.52 -7.19 2.82
CA SER A 519 17.03 -6.06 2.03
C SER A 519 16.12 -6.48 0.89
N PHE A 520 16.38 -7.62 0.24
CA PHE A 520 15.57 -8.06 -0.89
C PHE A 520 14.17 -8.45 -0.44
N SER A 521 14.07 -9.26 0.61
CA SER A 521 12.80 -9.65 1.24
C SER A 521 12.04 -8.42 1.73
N CYS A 522 12.72 -7.43 2.31
CA CYS A 522 12.11 -6.17 2.72
C CYS A 522 11.54 -5.38 1.52
N VAL A 523 12.30 -5.26 0.43
CA VAL A 523 11.84 -4.62 -0.81
C VAL A 523 10.65 -5.36 -1.40
N MET A 524 10.71 -6.69 -1.50
CA MET A 524 9.62 -7.53 -2.02
C MET A 524 8.36 -7.46 -1.15
N TYR A 525 8.54 -7.36 0.17
CA TYR A 525 7.45 -7.13 1.08
C TYR A 525 6.84 -5.74 0.85
N MET A 526 7.63 -4.67 0.89
CA MET A 526 7.17 -3.31 0.61
C MET A 526 6.52 -3.18 -0.77
N LEU A 527 7.08 -3.85 -1.78
CA LEU A 527 6.52 -4.02 -3.12
C LEU A 527 5.11 -4.55 -3.07
N SER A 528 4.89 -5.68 -2.39
CA SER A 528 3.57 -6.30 -2.29
C SER A 528 2.53 -5.31 -1.79
N TYR A 529 2.90 -4.42 -0.86
CA TYR A 529 1.98 -3.43 -0.34
C TYR A 529 1.86 -2.22 -1.29
N ILE A 530 2.97 -1.71 -1.85
CA ILE A 530 2.97 -0.64 -2.86
C ILE A 530 2.03 -1.01 -4.03
N SER A 531 2.04 -2.27 -4.46
CA SER A 531 1.26 -2.78 -5.59
C SER A 531 -0.02 -3.53 -5.20
N LYS A 532 -0.40 -3.61 -3.92
CA LYS A 532 -1.45 -4.54 -3.43
C LYS A 532 -2.85 -4.27 -3.98
N PRO A 533 -3.41 -3.05 -3.86
CA PRO A 533 -4.69 -2.71 -4.47
C PRO A 533 -4.61 -2.65 -6.00
N GLU A 534 -3.39 -2.72 -6.52
CA GLU A 534 -3.08 -2.41 -7.90
C GLU A 534 -2.79 -3.64 -8.72
N HIS A 535 -2.58 -4.81 -8.12
CA HIS A 535 -2.30 -6.02 -8.88
C HIS A 535 -3.49 -6.39 -9.77
N GLU A 536 -4.70 -6.44 -9.18
CA GLU A 536 -5.95 -6.67 -9.91
C GLU A 536 -6.20 -5.58 -10.96
N MET A 537 -6.03 -4.31 -10.58
CA MET A 537 -6.17 -3.17 -11.48
C MET A 537 -5.14 -3.21 -12.62
N ASN A 538 -3.89 -3.58 -12.36
CA ASN A 538 -2.82 -3.62 -13.34
C ASN A 538 -3.05 -4.75 -14.35
N ASP A 539 -3.51 -5.91 -13.90
CA ASP A 539 -3.87 -7.00 -14.82
C ASP A 539 -5.09 -6.65 -15.68
N PHE A 540 -6.08 -5.98 -15.09
CA PHE A 540 -7.20 -5.42 -15.84
C PHE A 540 -6.74 -4.38 -16.88
N LEU A 541 -5.89 -3.42 -16.48
CA LEU A 541 -5.35 -2.41 -17.38
C LEU A 541 -4.49 -3.01 -18.49
N LYS A 542 -3.70 -4.05 -18.23
CA LYS A 542 -2.95 -4.77 -19.28
C LYS A 542 -3.89 -5.37 -20.33
N ASN A 543 -5.02 -5.94 -19.90
CA ASN A 543 -6.01 -6.48 -20.83
C ASN A 543 -6.67 -5.38 -21.67
N VAL A 544 -7.00 -4.24 -21.05
CA VAL A 544 -7.53 -3.07 -21.77
C VAL A 544 -6.52 -2.53 -22.78
N ILE A 545 -5.26 -2.34 -22.36
CA ILE A 545 -4.18 -1.88 -23.25
C ILE A 545 -4.01 -2.83 -24.43
N LYS A 546 -4.04 -4.14 -24.19
CA LYS A 546 -3.95 -5.14 -25.25
C LYS A 546 -5.11 -5.03 -26.24
N GLY A 547 -6.35 -4.95 -25.74
CA GLY A 547 -7.54 -4.83 -26.60
C GLY A 547 -7.60 -3.51 -27.38
N VAL A 548 -7.15 -2.40 -26.78
CA VAL A 548 -7.09 -1.09 -27.45
C VAL A 548 -6.00 -1.05 -28.53
N ARG A 549 -4.88 -1.74 -28.33
CA ARG A 549 -3.84 -1.88 -29.36
C ARG A 549 -4.32 -2.71 -30.55
N GLU A 550 -5.17 -3.70 -30.32
CA GLU A 550 -5.77 -4.52 -31.38
C GLU A 550 -6.76 -3.72 -32.25
N THR A 551 -7.38 -2.65 -31.71
CA THR A 551 -8.32 -1.79 -32.45
C THR A 551 -7.66 -0.64 -33.22
N ASN A 552 -6.33 -0.48 -33.14
CA ASN A 552 -5.54 0.51 -33.88
C ASN A 552 -6.07 1.95 -33.76
N VAL A 553 -6.46 2.35 -32.55
CA VAL A 553 -6.87 3.74 -32.23
C VAL A 553 -5.64 4.65 -32.09
N ASN A 554 -5.86 5.96 -32.20
CA ASN A 554 -4.81 6.96 -31.94
C ASN A 554 -4.39 6.95 -30.45
N GLU A 555 -3.21 7.51 -30.13
CA GLU A 555 -2.69 7.50 -28.75
C GLU A 555 -3.57 8.31 -27.77
N GLU A 556 -4.24 9.37 -28.22
CA GLU A 556 -5.12 10.17 -27.36
C GLU A 556 -6.32 9.35 -26.87
N ASP A 557 -6.95 8.60 -27.77
CA ASP A 557 -8.09 7.75 -27.48
C ASP A 557 -7.65 6.47 -26.76
N GLU A 558 -6.42 5.97 -26.99
CA GLU A 558 -5.82 4.92 -26.14
C GLU A 558 -5.73 5.38 -24.69
N MET A 559 -5.14 6.55 -24.43
CA MET A 559 -5.01 7.08 -23.07
C MET A 559 -6.37 7.36 -22.41
N LYS A 560 -7.37 7.85 -23.16
CA LYS A 560 -8.74 8.04 -22.64
C LYS A 560 -9.37 6.72 -22.25
N ASN A 561 -9.27 5.69 -23.08
CA ASN A 561 -9.83 4.36 -22.80
C ASN A 561 -9.19 3.75 -21.54
N ILE A 562 -7.86 3.86 -21.41
CA ILE A 562 -7.12 3.41 -20.21
C ILE A 562 -7.58 4.19 -18.97
N MET A 563 -7.70 5.51 -19.06
CA MET A 563 -8.13 6.35 -17.93
C MET A 563 -9.57 6.02 -17.50
N GLN A 564 -10.47 5.80 -18.46
CA GLN A 564 -11.85 5.39 -18.17
C GLN A 564 -11.90 4.01 -17.52
N ALA A 565 -11.12 3.05 -18.03
CA ALA A 565 -11.01 1.71 -17.48
C ALA A 565 -10.56 1.74 -16.01
N TYR A 566 -9.49 2.50 -15.73
CA TYR A 566 -8.97 2.71 -14.38
C TYR A 566 -10.02 3.34 -13.44
N SER A 567 -10.66 4.41 -13.90
CA SER A 567 -11.66 5.17 -13.15
C SER A 567 -12.85 4.30 -12.70
N LYS A 568 -13.28 3.36 -13.56
CA LYS A 568 -14.45 2.49 -13.33
C LYS A 568 -14.18 1.35 -12.36
N HIS A 569 -13.01 0.72 -12.46
CA HIS A 569 -12.71 -0.51 -11.69
C HIS A 569 -12.13 -0.20 -10.33
N ARG A 570 -11.90 1.08 -10.02
CA ARG A 570 -11.23 1.50 -8.81
C ARG A 570 -12.24 1.89 -7.75
N GLN A 571 -12.14 1.21 -6.61
CA GLN A 571 -12.83 1.59 -5.38
C GLN A 571 -11.97 2.53 -4.55
N VAL A 572 -12.58 3.59 -4.02
CA VAL A 572 -11.90 4.60 -3.19
C VAL A 572 -12.71 4.88 -1.94
N SER A 573 -12.04 4.93 -0.77
CA SER A 573 -12.67 5.35 0.48
C SER A 573 -12.76 6.87 0.60
N ALA A 574 -13.65 7.37 1.46
CA ALA A 574 -13.75 8.82 1.72
C ALA A 574 -12.43 9.44 2.20
N GLN A 575 -11.71 8.79 3.14
CA GLN A 575 -10.41 9.29 3.63
C GLN A 575 -9.35 9.29 2.53
N GLU A 576 -9.28 8.24 1.71
CA GLU A 576 -8.36 8.19 0.58
C GLU A 576 -8.69 9.27 -0.47
N SER A 577 -9.98 9.49 -0.74
CA SER A 577 -10.48 10.54 -1.62
C SER A 577 -10.01 11.92 -1.17
N VAL A 578 -10.08 12.20 0.14
CA VAL A 578 -9.53 13.41 0.75
C VAL A 578 -8.01 13.46 0.58
N ALA A 579 -7.28 12.39 0.88
CA ALA A 579 -5.83 12.40 0.77
C ALA A 579 -5.34 12.72 -0.66
N ARG A 580 -6.03 12.18 -1.67
CA ARG A 580 -5.74 12.42 -3.09
C ARG A 580 -6.11 13.84 -3.52
N THR A 581 -7.35 14.25 -3.26
CA THR A 581 -7.88 15.58 -3.62
C THR A 581 -7.06 16.67 -2.95
N CYS A 582 -6.83 16.52 -1.64
CA CYS A 582 -6.15 17.52 -0.84
C CYS A 582 -4.63 17.49 -0.95
N SER A 583 -4.09 16.63 -1.81
CA SER A 583 -2.65 16.46 -1.98
C SER A 583 -1.89 16.11 -0.70
N LEU A 584 -2.54 15.42 0.26
CA LEU A 584 -1.90 14.96 1.49
C LEU A 584 -0.83 13.89 1.17
N PRO A 585 0.28 13.82 1.94
CA PRO A 585 1.36 12.88 1.65
C PRO A 585 0.90 11.42 1.72
N MET A 586 0.94 10.70 0.59
CA MET A 586 0.77 9.23 0.56
C MET A 586 2.11 8.50 0.68
N LYS A 587 3.22 9.23 0.57
CA LYS A 587 4.58 8.78 0.85
C LYS A 587 5.41 9.95 1.38
N LYS A 588 6.47 9.65 2.13
CA LYS A 588 7.52 10.63 2.49
C LYS A 588 8.84 9.89 2.65
N CYS A 589 9.92 10.56 2.32
CA CYS A 589 11.27 10.04 2.50
C CYS A 589 12.20 11.17 2.92
N SER A 590 13.27 10.78 3.60
CA SER A 590 14.39 11.62 4.06
C SER A 590 15.21 12.21 2.92
N ARG A 591 15.27 11.55 1.76
CA ARG A 591 16.06 11.97 0.59
C ARG A 591 15.19 12.56 -0.52
N SER A 592 15.71 13.59 -1.19
CA SER A 592 15.14 14.12 -2.43
C SER A 592 15.68 13.37 -3.63
N VAL A 593 14.81 12.98 -4.56
CA VAL A 593 15.20 12.32 -5.81
C VAL A 593 15.17 13.33 -6.95
N VAL A 594 16.30 13.46 -7.65
CA VAL A 594 16.42 14.30 -8.85
C VAL A 594 16.69 13.39 -10.05
N PHE A 595 15.90 13.56 -11.10
CA PHE A 595 16.12 12.86 -12.37
C PHE A 595 17.21 13.59 -13.17
N ILE A 596 18.25 12.87 -13.57
CA ILE A 596 19.33 13.40 -14.41
C ILE A 596 19.22 12.70 -15.78
N PRO A 597 18.89 13.42 -16.87
CA PRO A 597 18.95 12.86 -18.21
C PRO A 597 20.41 12.56 -18.57
N THR A 598 20.70 11.31 -18.94
CA THR A 598 22.06 10.87 -19.29
C THR A 598 22.20 10.45 -20.76
N ASP A 599 21.11 10.48 -21.53
CA ASP A 599 21.10 10.16 -22.96
C ASP A 599 21.24 11.43 -23.82
N ASP A 600 22.11 11.39 -24.83
CA ASP A 600 22.28 12.44 -25.84
C ASP A 600 21.01 12.64 -26.70
N ASP A 601 20.17 11.60 -26.81
CA ASP A 601 18.87 11.57 -27.51
C ASP A 601 17.67 11.63 -26.54
N ALA A 602 17.79 12.41 -25.46
CA ALA A 602 16.73 12.56 -24.47
C ALA A 602 15.40 13.05 -25.08
N LEU A 603 14.28 12.57 -24.51
CA LEU A 603 12.94 13.06 -24.81
C LEU A 603 12.86 14.57 -24.53
N LYS A 604 12.49 15.34 -25.55
CA LYS A 604 12.27 16.79 -25.43
C LYS A 604 10.79 17.11 -25.47
N MET A 605 10.41 18.21 -24.84
CA MET A 605 9.04 18.73 -24.89
C MET A 605 8.94 19.75 -26.02
N SER A 606 7.96 19.60 -26.92
CA SER A 606 7.71 20.60 -27.96
C SER A 606 7.21 21.91 -27.35
N LEU A 607 7.35 23.04 -28.04
CA LEU A 607 6.74 24.31 -27.64
C LEU A 607 5.19 24.26 -27.75
N PRO A 608 4.45 25.09 -27.00
CA PRO A 608 3.00 25.17 -27.15
C PRO A 608 2.58 25.58 -28.57
N LEU A 609 1.44 25.09 -29.06
CA LEU A 609 0.90 25.44 -30.38
C LEU A 609 0.81 26.96 -30.61
N SER A 610 0.45 27.73 -29.57
CA SER A 610 0.42 29.20 -29.63
C SER A 610 1.78 29.83 -29.94
N ALA A 611 2.88 29.22 -29.50
CA ALA A 611 4.24 29.66 -29.81
C ALA A 611 4.69 29.15 -31.18
N LEU A 612 4.31 27.93 -31.55
CA LEU A 612 4.64 27.30 -32.84
C LEU A 612 3.97 28.00 -34.03
N HIS A 613 2.73 28.48 -33.87
CA HIS A 613 2.03 29.23 -34.93
C HIS A 613 2.74 30.53 -35.33
N ASN A 614 3.54 31.10 -34.44
CA ASN A 614 4.28 32.34 -34.68
C ASN A 614 5.72 32.09 -35.16
N LYS A 615 6.14 30.83 -35.31
CA LYS A 615 7.48 30.45 -35.76
C LYS A 615 7.51 30.13 -37.25
N ASP A 616 8.70 30.27 -37.84
CA ASP A 616 8.94 29.90 -39.23
C ASP A 616 8.65 28.39 -39.46
N PRO A 617 7.99 27.99 -40.56
CA PRO A 617 7.67 26.58 -40.85
C PRO A 617 8.89 25.65 -40.92
N ASP A 618 10.06 26.16 -41.34
CA ASP A 618 11.28 25.37 -41.49
C ASP A 618 12.18 25.45 -40.25
N SER A 619 11.78 26.21 -39.22
CA SER A 619 12.51 26.30 -37.95
C SER A 619 12.57 24.96 -37.23
N GLU A 620 13.77 24.54 -36.83
CA GLU A 620 14.03 23.39 -35.95
C GLU A 620 13.96 23.75 -34.45
N ASP A 621 13.90 25.05 -34.12
CA ASP A 621 13.72 25.56 -32.76
C ASP A 621 12.27 25.42 -32.30
N VAL A 622 11.83 24.16 -32.15
CA VAL A 622 10.47 23.75 -31.79
C VAL A 622 10.40 23.03 -30.45
N TRP A 623 11.55 22.86 -29.80
CA TRP A 623 11.71 22.17 -28.53
C TRP A 623 11.97 23.19 -27.42
N MET A 624 11.41 22.96 -26.24
CA MET A 624 11.70 23.75 -25.05
C MET A 624 13.17 23.57 -24.65
N SER A 625 13.82 24.65 -24.23
CA SER A 625 15.16 24.59 -23.64
C SER A 625 15.08 24.08 -22.20
N GLU A 626 16.22 23.65 -21.63
CA GLU A 626 16.26 23.25 -20.22
C GLU A 626 15.90 24.42 -19.29
N GLU A 627 16.25 25.66 -19.65
CA GLU A 627 15.92 26.88 -18.89
C GLU A 627 14.42 27.21 -18.93
N ASP A 628 13.69 26.84 -19.99
CA ASP A 628 12.24 27.07 -20.12
C ASP A 628 11.41 26.10 -19.26
N CYS A 629 12.02 25.03 -18.72
CA CYS A 629 11.33 23.96 -17.99
C CYS A 629 11.36 24.13 -16.46
N TRP A 630 12.11 25.11 -15.93
CA TRP A 630 12.29 25.34 -14.48
C TRP A 630 11.46 26.49 -13.93
#